data_AF-A0A0M0J7U1-F1
#
_entry.id   AF-A0A0M0J7U1-F1
#
_cell.length_a   1.000
_cell.length_b   1.000
_cell.length_c   1.000
_cell.angle_alpha   90.00
_cell.angle_beta   90.00
_cell.angle_gamma   90.00
#
_symmetry.space_group_name_H-M   'P 1'
#
loop_
_entity.id
_entity.type
_entity.pdbx_description
1 polymer ?
#
loop_
_entity_poly.entity_id
_entity_poly.type
_entity_poly.pdbx_seq_one_letter_code
_entity_poly.pdbx_strand_id
1 'polypeptide(L)'
;MVNTPETAKRVGKAQVDLALVGGELGSLNTGAAVDDDKLALNRCVALEAPWQPQLSLNWAQLSPNSFSNRSKCEWLQCLVRIAILKYVLSKQISEVSRAVEHMFTSKVEALLGSSSSFDANDFRMANCYSEATDAVLLEHFESLKALFETYSLAEGVDFANRQLATVLSSDEWMQLMKDLDFIDQEFTAREAALAFAWSRMRVIDESAGKQSKTKLENLSFEDFCEALVHVALMKAGALDAGIFMMNLKENRAEHTKWLLAHPATWEEPPRQPVHRCLHHLLSLILRTIKARVSKFDVSQQTNLTLDKKEAFAFTALHRAS
;
A
#
# COMPACT_ATOMS: atom_id res chain seq x y z
N MET A 1 0.26 -18.26 85.94
CA MET A 1 0.99 -19.53 85.69
C MET A 1 1.92 -19.29 84.50
N VAL A 2 3.23 -19.09 84.78
CA VAL A 2 4.34 -20.03 84.44
C VAL A 2 4.68 -19.94 82.94
N ASN A 3 5.63 -19.07 82.57
CA ASN A 3 7.09 -19.31 82.37
C ASN A 3 7.47 -19.98 81.02
N THR A 4 8.26 -19.23 80.24
CA THR A 4 9.28 -19.61 79.22
C THR A 4 10.24 -20.72 79.71
N PRO A 5 11.10 -21.41 78.89
CA PRO A 5 12.05 -20.81 77.91
C PRO A 5 12.64 -21.64 76.72
N GLU A 6 13.47 -20.92 75.92
CA GLU A 6 14.74 -21.34 75.21
C GLU A 6 14.69 -22.30 73.98
N THR A 7 15.51 -22.24 72.91
CA THR A 7 16.91 -21.78 72.56
C THR A 7 17.03 -21.75 70.99
N ALA A 8 17.63 -20.78 70.27
CA ALA A 8 19.05 -20.39 70.01
C ALA A 8 19.67 -20.79 68.63
N LYS A 9 20.57 -19.90 68.12
CA LYS A 9 21.59 -19.96 67.01
C LYS A 9 21.20 -19.30 65.67
N ARG A 10 22.05 -18.53 64.96
CA ARG A 10 23.45 -18.08 65.12
C ARG A 10 23.69 -16.88 64.17
N VAL A 11 24.54 -15.93 64.58
CA VAL A 11 25.09 -14.82 63.78
C VAL A 11 26.31 -15.28 62.98
N GLY A 12 26.50 -14.75 61.78
CA GLY A 12 27.75 -14.84 61.01
C GLY A 12 27.85 -13.73 59.95
N LYS A 13 28.77 -12.78 60.17
CA LYS A 13 29.22 -11.73 59.23
C LYS A 13 30.22 -12.32 58.22
N ALA A 14 30.21 -11.85 56.97
CA ALA A 14 31.39 -11.67 56.09
C ALA A 14 30.95 -10.82 54.88
N GLN A 15 31.37 -9.56 54.74
CA GLN A 15 32.65 -9.10 54.17
C GLN A 15 32.59 -9.03 52.63
N VAL A 16 32.36 -7.82 52.11
CA VAL A 16 32.47 -7.50 50.68
C VAL A 16 33.84 -6.86 50.49
N ASP A 17 34.73 -7.58 49.82
CA ASP A 17 36.05 -7.09 49.43
C ASP A 17 35.91 -6.02 48.34
N LEU A 18 36.40 -4.83 48.68
CA LEU A 18 36.62 -3.71 47.78
C LEU A 18 38.09 -3.76 47.35
N ALA A 19 38.35 -4.13 46.10
CA ALA A 19 39.68 -3.99 45.48
C ALA A 19 39.60 -3.04 44.28
N LEU A 20 40.15 -1.85 44.49
CA LEU A 20 40.52 -0.84 43.50
C LEU A 20 41.79 -1.26 42.75
N VAL A 21 41.81 -1.14 41.41
CA VAL A 21 42.90 -0.62 40.54
C VAL A 21 42.22 -0.33 39.19
N GLY A 22 42.14 0.87 38.62
CA GLY A 22 43.16 1.88 38.38
C GLY A 22 43.50 1.87 36.88
N GLY A 23 43.06 2.87 36.10
CA GLY A 23 43.31 2.92 34.65
C GLY A 23 42.71 4.13 33.93
N GLU A 24 43.38 5.27 34.08
CA GLU A 24 43.55 6.41 33.16
C GLU A 24 42.36 6.96 32.33
N LEU A 25 42.01 8.21 32.67
CA LEU A 25 41.33 9.18 31.82
C LEU A 25 42.25 9.64 30.67
N GLY A 26 42.05 9.08 29.48
CA GLY A 26 42.55 9.62 28.23
C GLY A 26 41.50 10.48 27.53
N SER A 27 41.67 11.79 27.60
CA SER A 27 40.99 12.76 26.72
C SER A 27 41.55 12.62 25.30
N LEU A 28 40.68 12.45 24.29
CA LEU A 28 40.94 12.85 22.89
C LEU A 28 39.62 12.95 22.08
N ASN A 29 39.31 14.19 21.72
CA ASN A 29 38.69 14.71 20.50
C ASN A 29 37.49 14.02 19.80
N THR A 30 36.40 14.80 19.79
CA THR A 30 35.53 15.19 18.66
C THR A 30 35.67 14.45 17.32
N GLY A 31 34.54 13.92 16.84
CA GLY A 31 34.18 13.97 15.42
C GLY A 31 34.01 12.64 14.69
N ALA A 32 32.94 11.90 14.98
CA ALA A 32 32.22 11.09 14.00
C ALA A 32 30.87 10.69 14.59
N ALA A 33 29.77 11.20 14.03
CA ALA A 33 28.44 10.66 14.26
C ALA A 33 28.38 9.27 13.61
N VAL A 34 28.73 8.24 14.37
CA VAL A 34 28.55 6.84 13.98
C VAL A 34 27.09 6.51 14.26
N ASP A 35 26.36 6.05 13.23
CA ASP A 35 24.96 5.58 13.29
C ASP A 35 24.72 4.69 14.54
N ASP A 36 24.16 5.29 15.59
CA ASP A 36 23.76 4.60 16.83
C ASP A 36 22.77 3.46 16.56
N ASP A 37 21.99 3.55 15.47
CA ASP A 37 21.05 2.51 15.04
C ASP A 37 21.73 1.23 14.53
N LYS A 38 22.92 1.33 13.92
CA LYS A 38 23.71 0.15 13.49
C LYS A 38 24.42 -0.50 14.68
N LEU A 39 24.79 0.30 15.69
CA LEU A 39 25.37 -0.19 16.93
C LEU A 39 24.33 -0.93 17.79
N ALA A 40 23.07 -0.48 17.79
CA ALA A 40 21.96 -1.14 18.45
C ALA A 40 21.68 -2.53 17.86
N LEU A 41 21.70 -2.66 16.53
CA LEU A 41 21.49 -3.94 15.84
C LEU A 41 22.59 -4.97 16.16
N ASN A 42 23.84 -4.52 16.23
CA ASN A 42 24.99 -5.38 16.54
C ASN A 42 25.10 -5.73 18.03
N ARG A 43 24.67 -4.85 18.94
CA ARG A 43 24.63 -5.14 20.38
C ARG A 43 23.57 -6.17 20.76
N CYS A 44 22.50 -6.32 19.98
CA CYS A 44 21.51 -7.37 20.18
C CYS A 44 22.07 -8.80 20.01
N VAL A 45 23.15 -8.98 19.26
CA VAL A 45 23.77 -10.30 19.03
C VAL A 45 24.65 -10.75 20.21
N ALA A 46 25.14 -9.81 21.04
CA ALA A 46 26.18 -10.09 22.03
C ALA A 46 25.67 -10.38 23.46
N LEU A 47 24.35 -10.35 23.71
CA LEU A 47 23.77 -10.47 25.07
C LEU A 47 23.08 -11.84 25.34
N GLU A 48 23.36 -12.87 24.55
CA GLU A 48 22.89 -14.22 24.82
C GLU A 48 23.70 -14.91 25.94
N ALA A 49 23.30 -14.69 27.20
CA ALA A 49 23.24 -15.70 28.28
C ALA A 49 22.90 -15.01 29.63
N PRO A 50 22.05 -15.56 30.54
CA PRO A 50 21.32 -16.82 30.51
C PRO A 50 19.85 -16.66 30.96
N TRP A 51 18.89 -16.56 30.03
CA TRP A 51 17.47 -16.84 30.32
C TRP A 51 16.82 -17.43 29.06
N GLN A 52 16.72 -18.77 29.02
CA GLN A 52 15.82 -19.47 28.11
C GLN A 52 14.45 -19.63 28.79
N PRO A 53 13.40 -19.04 28.22
CA PRO A 53 12.10 -19.67 28.18
C PRO A 53 11.69 -19.87 26.71
N GLN A 54 11.79 -21.12 26.24
CA GLN A 54 11.08 -21.72 25.10
C GLN A 54 10.63 -20.82 23.92
N LEU A 55 11.48 -19.90 23.46
CA LEU A 55 11.38 -19.27 22.15
C LEU A 55 12.76 -19.43 21.52
N SER A 56 13.01 -20.60 20.94
CA SER A 56 14.16 -20.86 20.09
C SER A 56 14.05 -19.96 18.85
N LEU A 57 14.50 -18.71 18.97
CA LEU A 57 14.60 -17.77 17.87
C LEU A 57 15.77 -18.18 16.99
N ASN A 58 15.47 -18.77 15.84
CA ASN A 58 16.46 -18.98 14.80
C ASN A 58 16.59 -17.67 13.99
N TRP A 59 17.55 -16.82 14.35
CA TRP A 59 17.80 -15.53 13.69
C TRP A 59 18.14 -15.66 12.19
N ALA A 60 18.55 -16.84 11.74
CA ALA A 60 18.72 -17.17 10.32
C ALA A 60 17.40 -17.07 9.51
N GLN A 61 16.24 -17.19 10.16
CA GLN A 61 14.92 -17.00 9.52
C GLN A 61 14.55 -15.52 9.36
N LEU A 62 15.28 -14.60 10.02
CA LEU A 62 15.07 -13.16 9.94
C LEU A 62 16.07 -12.44 9.02
N SER A 63 16.75 -13.19 8.14
CA SER A 63 17.65 -12.65 7.12
C SER A 63 17.03 -11.46 6.38
N PRO A 64 17.77 -10.36 6.15
CA PRO A 64 17.33 -9.23 5.34
C PRO A 64 16.91 -9.60 3.92
N ASN A 65 17.33 -10.77 3.42
CA ASN A 65 16.97 -11.25 2.08
C ASN A 65 15.62 -11.97 2.01
N SER A 66 14.87 -12.11 3.13
CA SER A 66 13.55 -12.77 3.17
C SER A 66 12.35 -11.80 3.26
N PHE A 67 12.57 -10.49 3.13
CA PHE A 67 11.51 -9.48 3.29
C PHE A 67 10.49 -9.42 2.13
N SER A 68 10.73 -10.11 1.01
CA SER A 68 9.90 -9.98 -0.19
C SER A 68 8.54 -10.69 -0.13
N ASN A 69 8.20 -11.41 0.94
CA ASN A 69 6.88 -12.03 1.06
C ASN A 69 6.46 -12.35 2.51
N ARG A 70 6.59 -11.37 3.43
CA ARG A 70 6.06 -11.55 4.79
C ARG A 70 4.56 -11.31 4.80
N SER A 71 3.81 -12.23 5.42
CA SER A 71 2.41 -11.96 5.73
C SER A 71 2.32 -10.70 6.59
N LYS A 72 1.23 -9.94 6.49
CA LYS A 72 1.03 -8.72 7.29
C LYS A 72 1.25 -9.01 8.78
N CYS A 73 0.82 -10.19 9.23
CA CYS A 73 1.03 -10.70 10.57
C CYS A 73 2.51 -10.78 10.97
N GLU A 74 3.38 -11.30 10.11
CA GLU A 74 4.82 -11.40 10.40
C GLU A 74 5.48 -10.02 10.46
N TRP A 75 5.07 -9.09 9.60
CA TRP A 75 5.56 -7.72 9.65
C TRP A 75 5.11 -7.00 10.92
N LEU A 76 3.83 -7.15 11.31
CA LEU A 76 3.32 -6.61 12.58
C LEU A 76 4.04 -7.22 13.80
N GLN A 77 4.31 -8.52 13.80
CA GLN A 77 5.09 -9.17 14.86
C GLN A 77 6.51 -8.61 14.93
N CYS A 78 7.14 -8.32 13.79
CA CYS A 78 8.45 -7.66 13.76
C CYS A 78 8.40 -6.27 14.43
N LEU A 79 7.38 -5.47 14.15
CA LEU A 79 7.20 -4.16 14.79
C LEU A 79 7.03 -4.27 16.30
N VAL A 80 6.21 -5.22 16.78
CA VAL A 80 6.04 -5.46 18.22
C VAL A 80 7.37 -5.86 18.87
N ARG A 81 8.14 -6.75 18.23
CA ARG A 81 9.47 -7.15 18.74
C ARG A 81 10.44 -5.97 18.80
N ILE A 82 10.46 -5.11 17.78
CA ILE A 82 11.29 -3.89 17.78
C ILE A 82 10.91 -2.98 18.95
N ALA A 83 9.62 -2.76 19.20
CA ALA A 83 9.16 -1.95 20.32
C ALA A 83 9.60 -2.53 21.69
N ILE A 84 9.51 -3.85 21.86
CA ILE A 84 9.96 -4.55 23.07
C ILE A 84 11.47 -4.36 23.27
N LEU A 85 12.27 -4.63 22.24
CA LEU A 85 13.73 -4.50 22.31
C LEU A 85 14.15 -3.06 22.63
N LYS A 86 13.50 -2.07 21.99
CA LYS A 86 13.88 -0.67 22.09
C LYS A 86 13.45 0.00 23.39
N TYR A 87 12.25 -0.29 23.90
CA TYR A 87 11.66 0.46 25.02
C TYR A 87 11.45 -0.39 26.28
N VAL A 88 11.13 -1.67 26.12
CA VAL A 88 10.84 -2.55 27.28
C VAL A 88 12.11 -3.12 27.87
N LEU A 89 12.98 -3.72 27.05
CA LEU A 89 14.25 -4.26 27.55
C LEU A 89 15.22 -3.19 28.01
N SER A 90 15.15 -1.99 27.41
CA SER A 90 15.90 -0.81 27.86
C SER A 90 15.32 -0.17 29.14
N LYS A 91 14.19 -0.69 29.64
CA LYS A 91 13.47 -0.22 30.84
C LYS A 91 12.95 1.22 30.75
N GLN A 92 12.81 1.77 29.54
CA GLN A 92 12.21 3.10 29.33
C GLN A 92 10.70 3.06 29.52
N ILE A 93 10.05 1.97 29.05
CA ILE A 93 8.60 1.76 29.17
C ILE A 93 8.38 0.32 29.64
N SER A 94 7.65 0.12 30.73
CA SER A 94 7.46 -1.22 31.32
C SER A 94 6.42 -2.09 30.60
N GLU A 95 5.51 -1.47 29.86
CA GLU A 95 4.38 -2.14 29.22
C GLU A 95 4.56 -2.22 27.70
N VAL A 96 4.32 -3.42 27.12
CA VAL A 96 4.50 -3.66 25.68
C VAL A 96 3.53 -2.83 24.84
N SER A 97 2.26 -2.74 25.25
CA SER A 97 1.23 -1.96 24.53
C SER A 97 1.65 -0.49 24.38
N ARG A 98 2.10 0.12 25.49
CA ARG A 98 2.62 1.50 25.55
C ARG A 98 3.91 1.66 24.77
N ALA A 99 4.79 0.67 24.78
CA ALA A 99 6.01 0.69 23.97
C ALA A 99 5.69 0.71 22.46
N VAL A 100 4.71 -0.08 22.02
CA VAL A 100 4.25 -0.09 20.63
C VAL A 100 3.58 1.24 20.28
N GLU A 101 2.62 1.72 21.09
CA GLU A 101 1.96 3.01 20.91
C GLU A 101 2.97 4.17 20.83
N HIS A 102 3.95 4.17 21.73
CA HIS A 102 5.02 5.17 21.73
C HIS A 102 5.89 5.08 20.48
N MET A 103 6.24 3.88 20.01
CA MET A 103 6.99 3.71 18.76
C MET A 103 6.23 4.28 17.56
N PHE A 104 4.93 4.02 17.49
CA PHE A 104 4.11 4.50 16.38
C PHE A 104 4.00 6.01 16.38
N THR A 105 3.59 6.60 17.51
CA THR A 105 3.41 8.06 17.64
C THR A 105 4.71 8.86 17.52
N SER A 106 5.82 8.37 18.10
CA SER A 106 7.08 9.12 18.13
C SER A 106 7.99 8.93 16.92
N LYS A 107 7.86 7.81 16.21
CA LYS A 107 8.78 7.44 15.10
C LYS A 107 8.04 7.12 13.82
N VAL A 108 7.03 6.25 13.86
CA VAL A 108 6.36 5.79 12.63
C VAL A 108 5.56 6.93 12.02
N GLU A 109 4.69 7.59 12.77
CA GLU A 109 3.90 8.73 12.30
C GLU A 109 4.77 9.91 11.85
N ALA A 110 5.91 10.14 12.50
CA ALA A 110 6.85 11.18 12.07
C ALA A 110 7.52 10.86 10.71
N LEU A 111 7.63 9.58 10.34
CA LEU A 111 8.19 9.12 9.07
C LEU A 111 7.13 8.94 7.98
N LEU A 112 5.90 8.69 8.40
CA LEU A 112 4.75 8.57 7.54
C LEU A 112 4.25 9.98 7.19
N GLY A 113 4.47 10.43 5.95
CA GLY A 113 3.92 11.71 5.49
C GLY A 113 2.39 11.76 5.56
N SER A 114 1.80 12.94 5.44
CA SER A 114 0.33 13.18 5.47
C SER A 114 -0.49 12.18 4.64
N SER A 115 0.06 11.72 3.52
CA SER A 115 -0.58 10.77 2.60
C SER A 115 -0.73 9.33 3.15
N SER A 116 -0.16 9.00 4.32
CA SER A 116 -0.29 7.67 4.94
C SER A 116 -1.57 7.48 5.74
N SER A 117 -2.30 8.56 6.04
CA SER A 117 -3.52 8.54 6.86
C SER A 117 -4.78 8.18 6.06
N PHE A 118 -4.62 7.62 4.86
CA PHE A 118 -5.73 7.31 3.98
C PHE A 118 -6.56 6.14 4.54
N ASP A 119 -7.78 6.43 4.99
CA ASP A 119 -8.79 5.41 5.30
C ASP A 119 -9.63 5.12 4.05
N ALA A 120 -9.53 3.88 3.55
CA ALA A 120 -10.27 3.44 2.39
C ALA A 120 -11.80 3.44 2.60
N ASN A 121 -12.28 3.21 3.83
CA ASN A 121 -13.72 3.24 4.12
C ASN A 121 -14.26 4.67 4.08
N ASP A 122 -13.54 5.63 4.65
CA ASP A 122 -13.92 7.04 4.57
C ASP A 122 -13.97 7.50 3.11
N PHE A 123 -12.99 7.09 2.31
CA PHE A 123 -13.00 7.34 0.88
C PHE A 123 -14.21 6.74 0.16
N ARG A 124 -14.53 5.46 0.41
CA ARG A 124 -15.70 4.79 -0.19
C ARG A 124 -16.99 5.51 0.16
N MET A 125 -17.20 5.82 1.44
CA MET A 125 -18.38 6.52 1.92
C MET A 125 -18.53 7.90 1.28
N ALA A 126 -17.41 8.63 1.11
CA ALA A 126 -17.43 9.97 0.56
C ALA A 126 -17.56 10.00 -0.98
N ASN A 127 -16.98 9.03 -1.70
CA ASN A 127 -16.78 9.12 -3.15
C ASN A 127 -17.49 8.01 -3.95
N CYS A 128 -17.53 6.78 -3.42
CA CYS A 128 -18.04 5.62 -4.14
C CYS A 128 -19.52 5.36 -3.85
N TYR A 129 -19.95 5.50 -2.59
CA TYR A 129 -21.30 5.14 -2.13
C TYR A 129 -22.27 6.32 -2.21
N SER A 130 -22.34 6.94 -3.39
CA SER A 130 -23.36 7.94 -3.71
C SER A 130 -24.19 7.49 -4.90
N GLU A 131 -25.48 7.81 -4.89
CA GLU A 131 -26.40 7.48 -6.00
C GLU A 131 -25.90 8.04 -7.35
N ALA A 132 -25.28 9.22 -7.32
CA ALA A 132 -24.73 9.84 -8.53
C ALA A 132 -23.51 9.07 -9.08
N THR A 133 -22.63 8.56 -8.20
CA THR A 133 -21.50 7.72 -8.63
C THR A 133 -21.99 6.38 -9.15
N ASP A 134 -22.95 5.76 -8.46
CA ASP A 134 -23.55 4.49 -8.86
C ASP A 134 -24.24 4.58 -10.24
N ALA A 135 -24.99 5.65 -10.50
CA ALA A 135 -25.64 5.87 -11.78
C ALA A 135 -24.64 5.87 -12.95
N VAL A 136 -23.47 6.52 -12.77
CA VAL A 136 -22.40 6.56 -13.79
C VAL A 136 -21.77 5.18 -13.99
N LEU A 137 -21.52 4.44 -12.90
CA LEU A 137 -20.97 3.08 -12.99
C LEU A 137 -21.95 2.12 -13.68
N LEU A 138 -23.24 2.22 -13.37
CA LEU A 138 -24.30 1.42 -13.98
C LEU A 138 -24.47 1.72 -15.47
N GLU A 139 -24.39 2.99 -15.87
CA GLU A 139 -24.42 3.41 -17.28
C GLU A 139 -23.34 2.70 -18.11
N HIS A 140 -22.15 2.50 -17.54
CA HIS A 140 -21.01 1.90 -18.22
C HIS A 140 -20.73 0.44 -17.81
N PHE A 141 -21.63 -0.21 -17.06
CA PHE A 141 -21.38 -1.49 -16.40
C PHE A 141 -20.86 -2.58 -17.35
N GLU A 142 -21.54 -2.80 -18.48
CA GLU A 142 -21.15 -3.84 -19.45
C GLU A 142 -19.77 -3.57 -20.07
N SER A 143 -19.45 -2.29 -20.29
CA SER A 143 -18.15 -1.89 -20.86
C SER A 143 -17.02 -2.08 -19.85
N LEU A 144 -17.25 -1.69 -18.59
CA LEU A 144 -16.33 -1.90 -17.48
C LEU A 144 -16.08 -3.39 -17.24
N LYS A 145 -17.14 -4.20 -17.27
CA LYS A 145 -17.06 -5.64 -17.10
C LYS A 145 -16.29 -6.31 -18.25
N ALA A 146 -16.54 -5.90 -19.50
CA ALA A 146 -15.79 -6.37 -20.65
C ALA A 146 -14.30 -6.05 -20.53
N LEU A 147 -13.96 -4.85 -20.06
CA LEU A 147 -12.58 -4.42 -19.85
C LEU A 147 -11.91 -5.22 -18.72
N PHE A 148 -12.56 -5.31 -17.56
CA PHE A 148 -12.07 -6.08 -16.41
C PHE A 148 -11.81 -7.53 -16.78
N GLU A 149 -12.80 -8.21 -17.38
CA GLU A 149 -12.67 -9.61 -17.80
C GLU A 149 -11.60 -9.79 -18.87
N THR A 150 -11.29 -8.78 -19.68
CA THR A 150 -10.24 -8.89 -20.70
C THR A 150 -8.86 -8.83 -20.08
N TYR A 151 -8.65 -7.97 -19.08
CA TYR A 151 -7.35 -7.80 -18.43
C TYR A 151 -7.10 -8.82 -17.30
N SER A 152 -8.13 -9.33 -16.64
CA SER A 152 -8.00 -10.35 -15.58
C SER A 152 -7.67 -11.75 -16.10
N LEU A 153 -7.59 -11.93 -17.41
CA LEU A 153 -7.25 -13.21 -18.01
C LEU A 153 -5.74 -13.41 -17.98
N ALA A 154 -5.33 -14.28 -17.07
CA ALA A 154 -3.99 -14.85 -17.02
C ALA A 154 -3.54 -15.31 -18.42
N GLU A 155 -2.29 -15.01 -18.76
CA GLU A 155 -1.69 -15.37 -20.05
C GLU A 155 -1.86 -16.86 -20.35
N GLY A 156 -2.28 -17.18 -21.59
CA GLY A 156 -2.30 -18.55 -22.10
C GLY A 156 -3.62 -19.33 -21.94
N VAL A 157 -4.71 -18.73 -21.45
CA VAL A 157 -6.02 -19.41 -21.37
C VAL A 157 -6.86 -19.16 -22.62
N ASP A 158 -7.16 -20.23 -23.37
CA ASP A 158 -8.01 -20.21 -24.56
C ASP A 158 -9.40 -19.60 -24.30
N PHE A 159 -9.85 -18.74 -25.21
CA PHE A 159 -11.13 -18.01 -25.13
C PHE A 159 -12.35 -18.94 -24.92
N ALA A 160 -12.28 -20.17 -25.44
CA ALA A 160 -13.38 -21.13 -25.44
C ALA A 160 -13.58 -21.87 -24.11
N ASN A 161 -12.58 -21.94 -23.23
CA ASN A 161 -12.61 -22.73 -21.98
C ASN A 161 -12.53 -21.85 -20.71
N ARG A 162 -12.88 -20.57 -20.82
CA ARG A 162 -12.75 -19.59 -19.72
C ARG A 162 -13.64 -19.93 -18.53
N GLN A 163 -13.04 -20.34 -17.42
CA GLN A 163 -13.58 -19.95 -16.12
C GLN A 163 -13.43 -18.43 -16.02
N LEU A 164 -14.52 -17.73 -15.68
CA LEU A 164 -14.53 -16.29 -15.49
C LEU A 164 -13.39 -15.93 -14.52
N ALA A 165 -12.41 -15.19 -15.02
CA ALA A 165 -11.40 -14.62 -14.15
C ALA A 165 -12.11 -13.68 -13.16
N THR A 166 -11.96 -13.96 -11.87
CA THR A 166 -12.71 -13.28 -10.81
C THR A 166 -11.94 -12.12 -10.20
N VAL A 167 -10.65 -12.00 -10.51
CA VAL A 167 -9.76 -11.02 -9.89
C VAL A 167 -8.74 -10.46 -10.88
N LEU A 168 -8.34 -9.21 -10.70
CA LEU A 168 -7.35 -8.49 -11.50
C LEU A 168 -6.09 -8.24 -10.67
N SER A 169 -4.94 -8.73 -11.13
CA SER A 169 -3.66 -8.56 -10.45
C SER A 169 -3.05 -7.17 -10.61
N SER A 170 -2.06 -6.87 -9.77
CA SER A 170 -1.33 -5.60 -9.86
C SER A 170 -0.65 -5.44 -11.21
N ASP A 171 -0.08 -6.51 -11.77
CA ASP A 171 0.60 -6.44 -13.07
C ASP A 171 -0.38 -6.19 -14.21
N GLU A 172 -1.54 -6.86 -14.20
CA GLU A 172 -2.62 -6.65 -15.18
C GLU A 172 -3.23 -5.25 -15.07
N TRP A 173 -3.42 -4.74 -13.85
CA TRP A 173 -3.84 -3.36 -13.60
C TRP A 173 -2.83 -2.35 -14.16
N MET A 174 -1.54 -2.55 -13.87
CA MET A 174 -0.48 -1.68 -14.38
C MET A 174 -0.38 -1.75 -15.91
N GLN A 175 -0.62 -2.92 -16.51
CA GLN A 175 -0.69 -3.06 -17.96
C GLN A 175 -1.88 -2.28 -18.54
N LEU A 176 -3.06 -2.36 -17.94
CA LEU A 176 -4.23 -1.56 -18.35
C LEU A 176 -3.92 -0.06 -18.33
N MET A 177 -3.30 0.44 -17.26
CA MET A 177 -2.94 1.86 -17.14
C MET A 177 -1.92 2.30 -18.21
N LYS A 178 -1.00 1.40 -18.60
CA LYS A 178 -0.06 1.65 -19.70
C LYS A 178 -0.74 1.65 -21.06
N ASP A 179 -1.57 0.65 -21.34
CA ASP A 179 -2.27 0.52 -22.62
C ASP A 179 -3.22 1.71 -22.85
N LEU A 180 -3.87 2.22 -21.78
CA LEU A 180 -4.69 3.42 -21.85
C LEU A 180 -3.88 4.72 -21.99
N ASP A 181 -2.55 4.66 -21.91
CA ASP A 181 -1.65 5.83 -21.89
C ASP A 181 -2.07 6.81 -20.77
N PHE A 182 -2.36 6.24 -19.59
CA PHE A 182 -2.72 6.99 -18.39
C PHE A 182 -1.51 7.27 -17.50
N ILE A 183 -0.44 6.50 -17.62
CA ILE A 183 0.81 6.75 -16.90
C ILE A 183 1.57 7.89 -17.57
N ASP A 184 1.58 9.06 -16.94
CA ASP A 184 2.23 10.27 -17.43
C ASP A 184 2.99 10.99 -16.29
N GLN A 185 3.30 12.27 -16.47
CA GLN A 185 4.05 13.06 -15.47
C GLN A 185 3.22 13.39 -14.23
N GLU A 186 1.89 13.42 -14.31
CA GLU A 186 1.00 13.73 -13.19
C GLU A 186 0.48 12.48 -12.51
N PHE A 187 0.08 11.49 -13.32
CA PHE A 187 -0.35 10.19 -12.84
C PHE A 187 0.75 9.18 -13.16
N THR A 188 1.75 9.07 -12.28
CA THR A 188 2.88 8.17 -12.49
C THR A 188 2.50 6.73 -12.16
N ALA A 189 3.42 5.80 -12.43
CA ALA A 189 3.26 4.40 -12.05
C ALA A 189 3.05 4.21 -10.54
N ARG A 190 3.55 5.15 -9.72
CA ARG A 190 3.36 5.13 -8.28
C ARG A 190 1.90 5.42 -7.91
N GLU A 191 1.28 6.43 -8.50
CA GLU A 191 -0.12 6.79 -8.27
C GLU A 191 -1.05 5.67 -8.73
N ALA A 192 -0.74 5.02 -9.86
CA ALA A 192 -1.45 3.83 -10.32
C ALA A 192 -1.36 2.67 -9.32
N ALA A 193 -0.18 2.42 -8.76
CA ALA A 193 0.02 1.39 -7.74
C ALA A 193 -0.70 1.73 -6.42
N LEU A 194 -0.76 3.02 -6.05
CA LEU A 194 -1.51 3.48 -4.87
C LEU A 194 -3.01 3.29 -5.05
N ALA A 195 -3.58 3.68 -6.20
CA ALA A 195 -4.98 3.43 -6.53
C ALA A 195 -5.33 1.94 -6.38
N PHE A 196 -4.51 1.05 -6.95
CA PHE A 196 -4.65 -0.39 -6.74
C PHE A 196 -4.58 -0.79 -5.26
N ALA A 197 -3.57 -0.31 -4.54
CA ALA A 197 -3.33 -0.72 -3.15
C ALA A 197 -4.42 -0.25 -2.17
N TRP A 198 -5.03 0.91 -2.45
CA TRP A 198 -6.09 1.51 -1.65
C TRP A 198 -7.47 0.93 -1.95
N SER A 199 -7.72 0.53 -3.20
CA SER A 199 -9.02 -0.03 -3.58
C SER A 199 -9.27 -1.47 -3.15
N ARG A 200 -8.22 -2.24 -2.83
CA ARG A 200 -8.38 -3.61 -2.35
C ARG A 200 -9.14 -3.69 -1.03
N MET A 201 -10.21 -4.47 -1.01
CA MET A 201 -10.98 -4.72 0.20
C MET A 201 -10.27 -5.68 1.16
N ARG A 202 -10.01 -5.23 2.40
CA ARG A 202 -9.13 -5.93 3.38
C ARG A 202 -9.88 -6.76 4.44
N VAL A 203 -11.11 -7.18 4.16
CA VAL A 203 -12.00 -7.83 5.14
C VAL A 203 -11.66 -9.32 5.38
N ILE A 204 -10.66 -9.88 4.68
CA ILE A 204 -10.46 -11.32 4.65
C ILE A 204 -9.41 -11.77 5.66
N ASP A 205 -9.77 -12.77 6.46
CA ASP A 205 -8.85 -13.53 7.29
C ASP A 205 -7.77 -14.16 6.38
N GLU A 206 -6.52 -13.67 6.52
CA GLU A 206 -5.36 -14.13 5.76
C GLU A 206 -5.11 -15.65 5.96
N SER A 207 -5.64 -16.23 7.04
CA SER A 207 -5.48 -17.64 7.38
C SER A 207 -6.51 -18.57 6.74
N ALA A 208 -7.57 -18.03 6.11
CA ALA A 208 -8.68 -18.80 5.54
C ALA A 208 -8.37 -19.52 4.20
N GLY A 209 -7.09 -19.67 3.85
CA GLY A 209 -6.62 -20.47 2.71
C GLY A 209 -6.33 -19.71 1.43
N LYS A 210 -6.01 -20.45 0.35
CA LYS A 210 -5.49 -19.89 -0.92
C LYS A 210 -6.41 -18.84 -1.57
N GLN A 211 -7.72 -19.05 -1.51
CA GLN A 211 -8.69 -18.10 -2.08
C GLN A 211 -8.72 -16.76 -1.35
N SER A 212 -8.49 -16.75 -0.04
CA SER A 212 -8.36 -15.52 0.75
C SER A 212 -7.15 -14.70 0.29
N LYS A 213 -5.99 -15.36 0.20
CA LYS A 213 -4.75 -14.73 -0.28
C LYS A 213 -4.90 -14.11 -1.68
N THR A 214 -5.53 -14.84 -2.61
CA THR A 214 -5.80 -14.32 -3.95
C THR A 214 -6.66 -13.06 -3.92
N LYS A 215 -7.72 -13.01 -3.10
CA LYS A 215 -8.54 -11.79 -2.99
C LYS A 215 -7.84 -10.64 -2.27
N LEU A 216 -6.88 -10.92 -1.39
CA LEU A 216 -6.08 -9.90 -0.70
C LEU A 216 -5.03 -9.27 -1.61
N GLU A 217 -4.53 -10.01 -2.61
CA GLU A 217 -3.47 -9.57 -3.50
C GLU A 217 -3.98 -8.95 -4.81
N ASN A 218 -5.24 -9.17 -5.15
CA ASN A 218 -5.84 -8.80 -6.43
C ASN A 218 -7.15 -8.01 -6.20
N LEU A 219 -7.62 -7.28 -7.23
CA LEU A 219 -8.88 -6.53 -7.20
C LEU A 219 -10.05 -7.41 -7.64
N SER A 220 -11.16 -7.39 -6.91
CA SER A 220 -12.45 -7.82 -7.47
C SER A 220 -12.96 -6.81 -8.51
N PHE A 221 -14.12 -7.09 -9.13
CA PHE A 221 -14.73 -6.12 -10.03
C PHE A 221 -15.13 -4.82 -9.30
N GLU A 222 -15.65 -4.94 -8.08
CA GLU A 222 -16.01 -3.80 -7.23
C GLU A 222 -14.76 -2.98 -6.87
N ASP A 223 -13.66 -3.65 -6.47
CA ASP A 223 -12.40 -2.97 -6.18
C ASP A 223 -11.82 -2.29 -7.44
N PHE A 224 -12.02 -2.88 -8.63
CA PHE A 224 -11.64 -2.28 -9.90
C PHE A 224 -12.43 -0.99 -10.20
N CYS A 225 -13.75 -1.00 -9.95
CA CYS A 225 -14.56 0.20 -10.07
C CYS A 225 -14.08 1.30 -9.10
N GLU A 226 -13.77 0.95 -7.85
CA GLU A 226 -13.19 1.87 -6.86
C GLU A 226 -11.83 2.42 -7.32
N ALA A 227 -10.97 1.58 -7.89
CA ALA A 227 -9.68 2.00 -8.42
C ALA A 227 -9.86 3.02 -9.56
N LEU A 228 -10.86 2.86 -10.41
CA LEU A 228 -11.19 3.86 -11.43
C LEU A 228 -11.70 5.17 -10.84
N VAL A 229 -12.40 5.16 -9.70
CA VAL A 229 -12.77 6.39 -8.98
C VAL A 229 -11.51 7.13 -8.51
N HIS A 230 -10.52 6.41 -7.96
CA HIS A 230 -9.23 7.01 -7.61
C HIS A 230 -8.52 7.64 -8.81
N VAL A 231 -8.45 6.92 -9.94
CA VAL A 231 -7.87 7.47 -11.17
C VAL A 231 -8.64 8.70 -11.64
N ALA A 232 -9.98 8.67 -11.57
CA ALA A 232 -10.83 9.76 -12.02
C ALA A 232 -10.56 11.05 -11.24
N LEU A 233 -10.38 10.94 -9.92
CA LEU A 233 -10.08 12.09 -9.06
C LEU A 233 -8.70 12.70 -9.35
N MET A 234 -7.71 11.87 -9.68
CA MET A 234 -6.38 12.36 -10.07
C MET A 234 -6.36 13.00 -11.46
N LYS A 235 -7.18 12.52 -12.40
CA LYS A 235 -7.25 13.07 -13.77
C LYS A 235 -8.35 14.13 -13.94
N ALA A 236 -9.00 14.55 -12.85
CA ALA A 236 -10.08 15.51 -12.85
C ALA A 236 -9.58 16.96 -12.99
N GLY A 237 -9.61 17.52 -14.20
CA GLY A 237 -9.33 18.96 -14.34
C GLY A 237 -9.98 19.69 -15.51
N ALA A 238 -10.74 19.04 -16.40
CA ALA A 238 -11.39 19.71 -17.53
C ALA A 238 -12.92 19.49 -17.57
N LEU A 239 -13.67 20.51 -18.03
CA LEU A 239 -15.14 20.52 -18.07
C LEU A 239 -15.76 19.52 -19.06
N ASP A 240 -15.00 19.11 -20.08
CA ASP A 240 -15.25 17.97 -20.98
C ASP A 240 -13.91 17.30 -21.26
N ALA A 241 -13.39 16.63 -20.22
CA ALA A 241 -12.00 16.17 -20.23
C ALA A 241 -11.72 15.15 -21.32
N GLY A 242 -12.71 14.41 -21.83
CA GLY A 242 -12.47 13.45 -22.90
C GLY A 242 -11.97 14.12 -24.19
N ILE A 243 -12.75 15.07 -24.71
CA ILE A 243 -12.41 15.77 -25.96
C ILE A 243 -11.29 16.79 -25.72
N PHE A 244 -11.35 17.53 -24.61
CA PHE A 244 -10.30 18.49 -24.28
C PHE A 244 -8.94 17.80 -24.09
N MET A 245 -8.86 16.69 -23.36
CA MET A 245 -7.59 15.97 -23.16
C MET A 245 -7.11 15.30 -24.44
N MET A 246 -8.00 14.77 -25.28
CA MET A 246 -7.60 14.23 -26.59
C MET A 246 -6.99 15.33 -27.48
N ASN A 247 -7.65 16.49 -27.57
CA ASN A 247 -7.14 17.64 -28.32
C ASN A 247 -5.85 18.23 -27.70
N LEU A 248 -5.73 18.25 -26.37
CA LEU A 248 -4.51 18.68 -25.69
C LEU A 248 -3.36 17.69 -25.93
N LYS A 249 -3.63 16.38 -25.95
CA LYS A 249 -2.62 15.34 -26.23
C LYS A 249 -2.03 15.49 -27.63
N GLU A 250 -2.79 16.00 -28.59
CA GLU A 250 -2.27 16.35 -29.93
C GLU A 250 -1.28 17.53 -29.87
N ASN A 251 -1.45 18.47 -28.93
CA ASN A 251 -0.54 19.58 -28.68
C ASN A 251 0.23 19.42 -27.37
N ARG A 252 1.27 18.57 -27.39
CA ARG A 252 2.08 18.21 -26.21
C ARG A 252 2.59 19.41 -25.40
N ALA A 253 2.92 20.53 -26.03
CA ALA A 253 3.44 21.72 -25.34
C ALA A 253 2.36 22.43 -24.52
N GLU A 254 1.16 22.59 -25.07
CA GLU A 254 0.02 23.16 -24.34
C GLU A 254 -0.45 22.22 -23.24
N HIS A 255 -0.43 20.91 -23.49
CA HIS A 255 -0.73 19.92 -22.46
C HIS A 255 0.23 20.04 -21.29
N THR A 256 1.54 19.98 -21.51
CA THR A 256 2.52 20.13 -20.42
C THR A 256 2.37 21.46 -19.67
N LYS A 257 2.10 22.57 -20.37
CA LYS A 257 1.87 23.86 -19.72
C LYS A 257 0.63 23.85 -18.83
N TRP A 258 -0.45 23.24 -19.31
CA TRP A 258 -1.70 23.12 -18.55
C TRP A 258 -1.54 22.24 -17.32
N LEU A 259 -0.83 21.11 -17.45
CA LEU A 259 -0.52 20.19 -16.35
C LEU A 259 0.26 20.92 -15.23
N LEU A 260 1.33 21.61 -15.59
CA LEU A 260 2.15 22.37 -14.63
C LEU A 260 1.36 23.48 -13.91
N ALA A 261 0.30 24.01 -14.52
CA ALA A 261 -0.56 25.02 -13.90
C ALA A 261 -1.62 24.42 -12.97
N HIS A 262 -1.87 23.11 -13.04
CA HIS A 262 -2.97 22.45 -12.34
C HIS A 262 -2.55 21.11 -11.72
N PRO A 263 -1.53 21.09 -10.84
CA PRO A 263 -1.12 19.84 -10.20
C PRO A 263 -2.28 19.23 -9.42
N ALA A 264 -2.61 17.97 -9.70
CA ALA A 264 -3.51 17.18 -8.88
C ALA A 264 -2.72 16.50 -7.76
N THR A 265 -3.22 16.59 -6.53
CA THR A 265 -2.66 15.87 -5.39
C THR A 265 -3.77 15.08 -4.70
N TRP A 266 -3.40 13.95 -4.08
CA TRP A 266 -4.34 13.13 -3.32
C TRP A 266 -4.90 13.82 -2.07
N GLU A 267 -4.28 14.92 -1.64
CA GLU A 267 -4.61 15.64 -0.41
C GLU A 267 -5.60 16.78 -0.64
N GLU A 268 -5.73 17.24 -1.89
CA GLU A 268 -6.67 18.29 -2.24
C GLU A 268 -8.04 17.72 -2.60
N PRO A 269 -9.14 18.38 -2.19
CA PRO A 269 -10.47 17.98 -2.60
C PRO A 269 -10.62 18.12 -4.13
N PRO A 270 -11.37 17.23 -4.78
CA PRO A 270 -11.54 17.28 -6.22
C PRO A 270 -12.24 18.59 -6.63
N ARG A 271 -11.74 19.20 -7.71
CA ARG A 271 -12.27 20.48 -8.23
C ARG A 271 -13.67 20.36 -8.82
N GLN A 272 -14.12 19.13 -9.08
CA GLN A 272 -15.43 18.80 -9.61
C GLN A 272 -16.03 17.64 -8.80
N PRO A 273 -17.37 17.49 -8.81
CA PRO A 273 -18.01 16.33 -8.19
C PRO A 273 -17.50 15.00 -8.75
N VAL A 274 -17.30 14.02 -7.87
CA VAL A 274 -16.71 12.70 -8.18
C VAL A 274 -17.37 12.02 -9.38
N HIS A 275 -18.70 11.97 -9.42
CA HIS A 275 -19.46 11.33 -10.50
C HIS A 275 -19.15 11.96 -11.87
N ARG A 276 -18.92 13.27 -11.92
CA ARG A 276 -18.55 13.97 -13.16
C ARG A 276 -17.13 13.61 -13.59
N CYS A 277 -16.19 13.61 -12.65
CA CYS A 277 -14.82 13.16 -12.90
C CYS A 277 -14.79 11.74 -13.46
N LEU A 278 -15.57 10.85 -12.83
CA LEU A 278 -15.70 9.46 -13.24
C LEU A 278 -16.29 9.33 -14.64
N HIS A 279 -17.40 10.01 -14.93
CA HIS A 279 -18.02 9.98 -16.25
C HIS A 279 -17.04 10.44 -17.35
N HIS A 280 -16.26 11.49 -17.08
CA HIS A 280 -15.23 11.95 -18.01
C HIS A 280 -14.11 10.94 -18.21
N LEU A 281 -13.64 10.30 -17.14
CA LEU A 281 -12.63 9.24 -17.22
C LEU A 281 -13.13 8.06 -18.07
N LEU A 282 -14.35 7.58 -17.79
CA LEU A 282 -14.93 6.44 -18.51
C LEU A 282 -15.14 6.76 -19.99
N SER A 283 -15.63 7.97 -20.28
CA SER A 283 -15.72 8.45 -21.67
C SER A 283 -14.36 8.47 -22.37
N LEU A 284 -13.30 8.93 -21.68
CA LEU A 284 -11.93 8.93 -22.21
C LEU A 284 -11.42 7.51 -22.48
N ILE A 285 -11.64 6.57 -21.55
CA ILE A 285 -11.28 5.15 -21.73
C ILE A 285 -11.93 4.59 -22.99
N LEU A 286 -13.25 4.75 -23.11
CA LEU A 286 -14.03 4.18 -24.22
C LEU A 286 -13.63 4.79 -25.57
N ARG A 287 -13.44 6.11 -25.63
CA ARG A 287 -12.95 6.78 -26.85
C ARG A 287 -11.55 6.31 -27.22
N THR A 288 -10.65 6.18 -26.24
CA THR A 288 -9.27 5.73 -26.47
C THR A 288 -9.25 4.33 -27.06
N ILE A 289 -10.02 3.42 -26.48
CA ILE A 289 -10.12 2.04 -26.97
C ILE A 289 -10.68 2.02 -28.39
N LYS A 290 -11.80 2.71 -28.64
CA LYS A 290 -12.45 2.71 -29.97
C LYS A 290 -11.61 3.39 -31.04
N ALA A 291 -10.92 4.48 -30.73
CA ALA A 291 -10.03 5.14 -31.67
C ALA A 291 -8.92 4.19 -32.14
N ARG A 292 -8.36 3.36 -31.23
CA ARG A 292 -7.29 2.41 -31.56
C ARG A 292 -7.79 1.15 -32.27
N VAL A 293 -8.95 0.63 -31.90
CA VAL A 293 -9.52 -0.59 -32.50
C VAL A 293 -10.13 -0.32 -33.88
N SER A 294 -10.97 0.72 -33.98
CA SER A 294 -11.84 0.91 -35.13
C SER A 294 -11.29 1.89 -36.16
N LYS A 295 -10.22 2.64 -35.86
CA LYS A 295 -9.63 3.69 -36.74
C LYS A 295 -10.65 4.74 -37.25
N PHE A 296 -11.81 4.86 -36.60
CA PHE A 296 -12.84 5.85 -36.93
C PHE A 296 -12.71 7.06 -36.02
N ASP A 297 -13.16 8.22 -36.51
CA ASP A 297 -13.27 9.44 -35.70
C ASP A 297 -14.45 9.29 -34.72
N VAL A 298 -14.11 9.10 -33.44
CA VAL A 298 -15.06 8.90 -32.34
C VAL A 298 -15.28 10.18 -31.53
N SER A 299 -14.71 11.31 -31.99
CA SER A 299 -14.65 12.55 -31.21
C SER A 299 -16.02 13.12 -30.81
N GLN A 300 -17.09 12.83 -31.57
CA GLN A 300 -18.43 13.38 -31.32
C GLN A 300 -19.47 12.39 -30.79
N GLN A 301 -19.11 11.13 -30.53
CA GLN A 301 -20.07 10.16 -29.99
C GLN A 301 -20.21 10.30 -28.47
N THR A 302 -21.46 10.42 -28.02
CA THR A 302 -21.83 10.56 -26.60
C THR A 302 -22.19 9.21 -25.96
N ASN A 303 -22.76 8.28 -26.71
CA ASN A 303 -23.19 6.96 -26.20
C ASN A 303 -22.24 5.87 -26.70
N LEU A 304 -21.09 5.75 -26.04
CA LEU A 304 -20.10 4.73 -26.34
C LEU A 304 -20.29 3.52 -25.44
N THR A 305 -20.39 2.35 -26.04
CA THR A 305 -20.36 1.06 -25.34
C THR A 305 -19.20 0.24 -25.88
N LEU A 306 -18.54 -0.53 -25.03
CA LEU A 306 -17.44 -1.42 -25.38
C LEU A 306 -17.94 -2.87 -25.31
N ASP A 307 -17.81 -3.60 -26.41
CA ASP A 307 -18.03 -5.04 -26.39
C ASP A 307 -16.75 -5.83 -26.02
N LYS A 308 -16.91 -7.11 -25.66
CA LYS A 308 -15.77 -7.96 -25.29
C LYS A 308 -14.77 -8.18 -26.42
N LYS A 309 -15.20 -8.12 -27.69
CA LYS A 309 -14.31 -8.32 -28.84
C LYS A 309 -13.44 -7.08 -29.07
N GLU A 310 -14.02 -5.90 -28.93
CA GLU A 310 -13.31 -4.62 -28.99
C GLU A 310 -12.28 -4.52 -27.86
N ALA A 311 -12.66 -4.87 -26.62
CA ALA A 311 -11.74 -4.90 -25.49
C ALA A 311 -10.56 -5.86 -25.74
N PHE A 312 -10.83 -7.05 -26.26
CA PHE A 312 -9.81 -8.03 -26.59
C PHE A 312 -8.90 -7.58 -27.75
N ALA A 313 -9.48 -6.97 -28.80
CA ALA A 313 -8.71 -6.42 -29.90
C ALA A 313 -7.74 -5.33 -29.42
N PHE A 314 -8.18 -4.50 -28.47
CA PHE A 314 -7.36 -3.47 -27.87
C PHE A 314 -6.14 -4.05 -27.11
N THR A 315 -6.33 -5.10 -26.31
CA THR A 315 -5.20 -5.73 -25.61
C THR A 315 -4.26 -6.46 -26.56
N ALA A 316 -4.80 -7.10 -27.60
CA ALA A 316 -3.99 -7.77 -28.62
C ALA A 316 -3.08 -6.79 -29.40
N LEU A 317 -3.54 -5.56 -29.66
CA LEU A 317 -2.74 -4.53 -30.33
C LEU A 317 -1.46 -4.17 -29.55
N HIS A 318 -1.54 -4.08 -28.23
CA HIS A 318 -0.40 -3.70 -27.37
C HIS A 318 0.55 -4.86 -27.07
N ARG A 319 0.06 -6.10 -27.13
CA ARG A 319 0.92 -7.30 -26.97
C ARG A 319 1.77 -7.57 -28.22
N ALA A 320 1.40 -7.02 -29.37
CA ALA A 320 2.11 -7.21 -30.63
C ALA A 320 3.20 -6.15 -30.89
N SER A 321 3.20 -5.05 -30.14
CA SER A 321 4.14 -3.91 -30.26
C SER A 321 5.28 -4.01 -29.25
#